data_AF-A0A7X8ALU7-F1
#
_entry.id   AF-A0A7X8ALU7-F1
#
_cell.length_a   1.000
_cell.length_b   1.000
_cell.length_c   1.000
_cell.angle_alpha   90.00
_cell.angle_beta   90.00
_cell.angle_gamma   90.00
#
_symmetry.space_group_name_H-M   'P 1'
#
loop_
_entity.id
_entity.type
_entity.pdbx_description
1 polymer ?
#
loop_
_entity_poly.entity_id
_entity_poly.type
_entity_poly.pdbx_seq_one_letter_code
_entity_poly.pdbx_strand_id
1 'polypeptide(L)'
;MNWLYYIPHVWDSPDDRTIWEDVWLLPCCPRRVETHSSIWLTIDALGPYPDKKDKEGLEDYFPRLRRLDGRDYVIDLPICNMYVRAANFNLEELQFYTELFILDAFKDPDPRLVPGRFEDFAGTNAHARTIAAIAGKVSTEGENFRN
;
A
#
# COMPACT_ATOMS: atom_id res chain seq x y z
N MET A 1 -12.94 2.27 -13.41
CA MET A 1 -11.95 2.20 -14.53
C MET A 1 -10.87 1.18 -14.17
N ASN A 2 -10.03 0.73 -15.11
CA ASN A 2 -8.90 -0.15 -14.76
C ASN A 2 -7.75 0.64 -14.09
N TRP A 3 -7.15 0.02 -13.06
CA TRP A 3 -5.99 0.52 -12.33
C TRP A 3 -4.93 -0.57 -12.26
N LEU A 4 -3.70 -0.27 -12.67
CA LEU A 4 -2.57 -1.13 -12.35
C LEU A 4 -2.28 -1.05 -10.86
N TYR A 5 -2.08 -2.21 -10.24
CA TYR A 5 -1.56 -2.28 -8.88
C TYR A 5 -0.31 -3.15 -8.80
N TYR A 6 0.61 -2.80 -7.91
CA TYR A 6 1.79 -3.59 -7.59
C TYR A 6 2.06 -3.54 -6.08
N ILE A 7 2.30 -4.71 -5.48
CA ILE A 7 2.63 -4.85 -4.06
C ILE A 7 4.14 -5.13 -4.00
N PRO A 8 4.97 -4.22 -3.45
CA PRO A 8 6.43 -4.41 -3.42
C PRO A 8 6.87 -5.57 -2.53
N HIS A 9 6.14 -5.83 -1.45
CA HIS A 9 6.39 -6.97 -0.60
C HIS A 9 5.89 -8.26 -1.28
N VAL A 10 6.74 -9.28 -1.27
CA VAL A 10 6.39 -10.59 -1.82
C VAL A 10 5.65 -11.39 -0.77
N TRP A 11 4.41 -11.75 -1.06
CA TRP A 11 3.62 -12.68 -0.24
C TRP A 11 4.01 -14.11 -0.62
N ASP A 12 4.22 -14.98 0.38
CA ASP A 12 4.54 -16.40 0.15
C ASP A 12 3.28 -17.18 -0.26
N SER A 13 2.12 -16.74 0.25
CA SER A 13 0.80 -17.27 -0.06
C SER A 13 -0.26 -16.16 -0.06
N PRO A 14 -1.30 -16.23 -0.93
CA PRO A 14 -2.46 -15.32 -0.87
C PRO A 14 -3.21 -15.35 0.47
N ASP A 15 -3.07 -16.45 1.23
CA ASP A 15 -3.69 -16.65 2.54
C ASP A 15 -2.90 -16.08 3.71
N ASP A 16 -1.68 -15.57 3.45
CA ASP A 16 -0.88 -14.92 4.49
C ASP A 16 -1.65 -13.74 5.11
N ARG A 17 -1.31 -13.38 6.34
CA ARG A 17 -1.99 -12.31 7.06
C ARG A 17 -0.97 -11.27 7.49
N THR A 18 -1.22 -10.02 7.11
CA THR A 18 -0.43 -8.88 7.57
C THR A 18 -1.32 -7.82 8.20
N ILE A 19 -0.73 -6.96 9.02
CA ILE A 19 -1.39 -5.79 9.58
C ILE A 19 -1.04 -4.51 8.80
N TRP A 20 -0.12 -4.58 7.86
CA TRP A 20 0.41 -3.43 7.14
C TRP A 20 0.94 -3.86 5.77
N GLU A 21 0.62 -3.10 4.71
CA GLU A 21 1.16 -3.34 3.37
C GLU A 21 1.15 -2.07 2.51
N ASP A 22 2.10 -2.01 1.56
CA ASP A 22 2.18 -0.96 0.56
C ASP A 22 1.63 -1.42 -0.79
N VAL A 23 0.82 -0.58 -1.42
CA VAL A 23 0.23 -0.82 -2.74
C VAL A 23 0.52 0.36 -3.66
N TRP A 24 1.17 0.09 -4.79
CA TRP A 24 1.44 1.08 -5.81
C TRP A 24 0.30 1.09 -6.81
N LEU A 25 -0.27 2.26 -7.10
CA LEU A 25 -1.44 2.39 -7.96
C LEU A 25 -1.18 3.33 -9.13
N LEU A 26 -1.63 2.92 -10.32
CA LEU A 26 -1.54 3.72 -11.54
C LEU A 26 -2.83 3.58 -12.37
N PRO A 27 -3.57 4.67 -12.61
CA PRO A 27 -4.80 4.61 -13.41
C PRO A 27 -4.48 4.34 -14.90
N CYS A 28 -5.13 3.33 -15.52
CA CYS A 28 -4.93 2.94 -16.93
C CYS A 28 -5.56 3.90 -17.97
N CYS A 29 -5.59 5.22 -17.73
CA CYS A 29 -6.34 6.17 -18.55
C CYS A 29 -5.60 6.49 -19.86
N PRO A 30 -6.28 6.61 -21.02
CA PRO A 30 -5.68 7.13 -22.25
C PRO A 30 -5.46 8.66 -22.26
N ARG A 31 -5.63 9.36 -21.12
CA ARG A 31 -5.54 10.84 -21.07
C ARG A 31 -4.12 11.32 -20.78
N ARG A 32 -3.37 11.63 -21.84
CA ARG A 32 -2.06 12.31 -21.86
C ARG A 32 -1.02 11.72 -20.90
N VAL A 33 -0.11 10.97 -21.49
CA VAL A 33 1.05 10.26 -20.90
C VAL A 33 1.92 11.13 -19.96
N GLU A 34 1.81 12.46 -20.01
CA GLU A 34 2.72 13.40 -19.33
C GLU A 34 2.35 13.74 -17.88
N THR A 35 1.20 13.30 -17.33
CA THR A 35 0.75 13.74 -15.99
C THR A 35 0.37 12.65 -15.00
N HIS A 36 0.49 11.36 -15.34
CA HIS A 36 0.10 10.30 -14.40
C HIS A 36 1.22 10.04 -13.39
N SER A 37 1.09 10.62 -12.20
CA SER A 37 1.85 10.18 -11.05
C SER A 37 1.22 8.95 -10.45
N SER A 38 2.01 7.89 -10.26
CA SER A 38 1.57 6.75 -9.47
C SER A 38 1.36 7.17 -8.03
N ILE A 39 0.46 6.47 -7.35
CA ILE A 39 0.18 6.66 -5.93
C ILE A 39 0.88 5.54 -5.17
N TRP A 40 1.53 5.91 -4.08
CA TRP A 40 1.94 4.96 -3.05
C TRP A 40 0.85 5.00 -1.98
N LEU A 41 0.09 3.92 -1.88
CA LEU A 41 -0.90 3.72 -0.83
C LEU A 41 -0.31 2.82 0.25
N THR A 42 -0.36 3.24 1.50
CA THR A 42 -0.11 2.35 2.63
C THR A 42 -1.43 1.99 3.29
N ILE A 43 -1.72 0.69 3.44
CA ILE A 43 -2.90 0.20 4.16
C ILE A 43 -2.46 -0.38 5.50
N ASP A 44 -3.01 0.15 6.58
CA ASP A 44 -2.65 -0.19 7.97
C ASP A 44 -3.90 -0.65 8.73
N ALA A 45 -3.91 -1.92 9.13
CA ALA A 45 -4.93 -2.50 9.97
C ALA A 45 -4.73 -2.06 11.42
N LEU A 46 -5.84 -1.90 12.14
CA LEU A 46 -5.81 -1.63 13.58
C LEU A 46 -5.03 -2.69 14.37
N GLY A 47 -5.02 -3.94 13.90
CA GLY A 47 -4.39 -5.04 14.60
C GLY A 47 -5.35 -5.72 15.59
N PRO A 48 -5.01 -6.93 16.07
CA PRO A 48 -5.72 -7.53 17.18
C PRO A 48 -5.57 -6.67 18.44
N TYR A 49 -6.57 -6.70 19.32
CA TYR A 49 -6.45 -6.02 20.62
C TYR A 49 -5.29 -6.66 21.42
N PRO A 50 -4.29 -5.88 21.87
CA PRO A 50 -3.15 -6.41 22.61
C PRO A 50 -3.54 -7.00 23.96
N ASP A 51 -2.72 -7.91 24.49
CA ASP A 51 -2.89 -8.39 25.87
C ASP A 51 -2.76 -7.21 26.85
N LYS A 52 -3.53 -7.23 27.95
CA LYS A 52 -3.46 -6.17 28.97
C LYS A 52 -2.08 -6.00 29.60
N LYS A 53 -1.23 -7.03 29.53
CA LYS A 53 0.15 -7.03 30.02
C LYS A 53 1.14 -6.50 28.97
N ASP A 54 0.74 -6.43 27.71
CA ASP A 54 1.54 -5.89 26.62
C ASP A 54 1.40 -4.36 26.55
N LYS A 55 2.20 -3.68 27.36
CA LYS A 55 2.17 -2.21 27.45
C LYS A 55 2.55 -1.55 26.14
N GLU A 56 3.56 -2.08 25.45
CA GLU A 56 4.04 -1.52 24.17
C GLU A 56 2.98 -1.68 23.08
N GLY A 57 2.36 -2.87 22.99
CA GLY A 57 1.26 -3.10 22.06
C GLY A 57 0.06 -2.18 22.33
N LEU A 58 -0.32 -1.99 23.60
CA LEU A 58 -1.39 -1.06 23.97
C LEU A 58 -1.04 0.40 23.62
N GLU A 59 0.22 0.81 23.84
CA GLU A 59 0.72 2.14 23.52
C GLU A 59 0.68 2.44 22.02
N ASP A 60 0.90 1.44 21.16
CA ASP A 60 0.77 1.57 19.70
C ASP A 60 -0.69 1.45 19.21
N TYR A 61 -1.48 0.57 19.83
CA TYR A 61 -2.87 0.30 19.45
C TYR A 61 -3.79 1.51 19.64
N PHE A 62 -3.73 2.18 20.79
CA PHE A 62 -4.65 3.28 21.08
C PHE A 62 -4.49 4.51 20.15
N PRO A 63 -3.28 4.95 19.76
CA PRO A 63 -3.09 5.93 18.70
C PRO A 63 -3.76 5.53 17.38
N ARG A 64 -3.59 4.28 16.91
CA ARG A 64 -4.24 3.77 15.69
C ARG A 64 -5.77 3.77 15.82
N LEU A 65 -6.28 3.30 16.96
CA LEU A 65 -7.72 3.33 17.25
C LEU A 65 -8.29 4.75 17.25
N ARG A 66 -7.55 5.72 17.80
CA ARG A 66 -7.95 7.14 17.80
C ARG A 66 -7.99 7.71 16.39
N ARG A 67 -7.05 7.35 15.51
CA ARG A 67 -7.07 7.80 14.10
C ARG A 67 -8.34 7.37 13.37
N LEU A 68 -8.87 6.18 13.69
CA LEU A 68 -10.11 5.69 13.11
C LEU A 68 -11.36 6.46 13.57
N ASP A 69 -11.32 7.16 14.71
CA ASP A 69 -12.42 8.00 15.22
C ASP A 69 -13.82 7.34 15.14
N GLY A 70 -13.90 6.07 15.57
CA GLY A 70 -15.14 5.28 15.53
C GLY A 70 -15.59 4.80 14.15
N ARG A 71 -14.89 5.15 13.07
CA ARG A 71 -15.19 4.71 11.69
C ARG A 71 -14.58 3.35 11.38
N ASP A 72 -15.04 2.73 10.31
CA ASP A 72 -14.50 1.46 9.79
C ASP A 72 -13.18 1.67 9.05
N TYR A 73 -12.99 2.84 8.44
CA TYR A 73 -11.71 3.24 7.85
C TYR A 73 -11.55 4.75 7.83
N VAL A 74 -10.31 5.21 7.69
CA VAL A 74 -9.95 6.63 7.47
C VAL A 74 -8.84 6.69 6.43
N ILE A 75 -8.99 7.62 5.47
CA ILE A 75 -7.95 7.92 4.49
C ILE A 75 -7.26 9.23 4.88
N ASP A 76 -5.95 9.17 5.07
CA ASP A 76 -5.09 10.32 5.36
C ASP A 76 -4.49 10.87 4.06
N LEU A 77 -5.16 11.89 3.51
CA LEU A 77 -4.66 12.67 2.38
C LEU A 77 -3.97 13.94 2.88
N PRO A 78 -2.84 14.35 2.29
CA PRO A 78 -2.29 13.90 1.00
C PRO A 78 -1.28 12.74 1.08
N ILE A 79 -0.99 12.22 2.27
CA ILE A 79 0.07 11.21 2.49
C ILE A 79 -0.29 9.86 1.83
N CYS A 80 -1.57 9.63 1.54
CA CYS A 80 -2.10 8.41 0.92
C CYS A 80 -1.95 7.18 1.83
N ASN A 81 -2.30 7.33 3.10
CA ASN A 81 -2.46 6.19 4.00
C ASN A 81 -3.94 5.88 4.20
N MET A 82 -4.28 4.60 4.32
CA MET A 82 -5.60 4.13 4.71
C MET A 82 -5.47 3.31 5.98
N TYR A 83 -6.16 3.75 7.04
CA TYR A 83 -6.28 3.00 8.29
C TYR A 83 -7.60 2.25 8.28
N VAL A 84 -7.59 0.97 8.61
CA VAL A 84 -8.78 0.11 8.58
C VAL A 84 -9.04 -0.55 9.92
N ARG A 85 -10.30 -0.63 10.34
CA ARG A 85 -10.76 -1.32 11.55
C ARG A 85 -10.82 -2.84 11.32
N ALA A 86 -9.66 -3.42 11.00
CA ALA A 86 -9.47 -4.85 10.85
C ALA A 86 -8.35 -5.33 11.77
N ALA A 87 -8.38 -6.63 12.14
CA ALA A 87 -7.31 -7.22 12.94
C ALA A 87 -6.05 -7.50 12.10
N ASN A 88 -6.25 -7.84 10.82
CA ASN A 88 -5.24 -8.07 9.80
C ASN A 88 -6.00 -8.18 8.46
N PHE A 89 -5.28 -8.40 7.37
CA PHE A 89 -5.86 -8.72 6.08
C PHE A 89 -5.02 -9.73 5.31
N ASN A 90 -5.67 -10.51 4.44
CA ASN A 90 -5.02 -11.30 3.39
C ASN A 90 -4.96 -10.52 2.05
N LEU A 91 -4.50 -11.16 0.97
CA LEU A 91 -4.36 -10.49 -0.32
C LEU A 91 -5.71 -10.03 -0.92
N GLU A 92 -6.76 -10.84 -0.79
CA GLU A 92 -8.11 -10.50 -1.28
C GLU A 92 -8.68 -9.29 -0.52
N GLU A 93 -8.57 -9.30 0.81
CA GLU A 93 -9.01 -8.19 1.66
C GLU A 93 -8.19 -6.92 1.41
N LEU A 94 -6.87 -7.06 1.16
CA LEU A 94 -6.01 -5.94 0.76
C LEU A 94 -6.48 -5.31 -0.56
N GLN A 95 -6.79 -6.14 -1.56
CA GLN A 95 -7.33 -5.69 -2.85
C GLN A 95 -8.68 -4.99 -2.66
N PHE A 96 -9.56 -5.53 -1.80
CA PHE A 96 -10.82 -4.88 -1.46
C PHE A 96 -10.61 -3.48 -0.85
N TYR A 97 -9.72 -3.33 0.13
CA TYR A 97 -9.43 -2.01 0.71
C TYR A 97 -8.78 -1.05 -0.29
N THR A 98 -7.97 -1.58 -1.21
CA THR A 98 -7.37 -0.82 -2.30
C THR A 98 -8.44 -0.28 -3.25
N GLU A 99 -9.41 -1.09 -3.64
CA GLU A 99 -10.56 -0.66 -4.46
C GLU A 99 -11.40 0.38 -3.71
N LEU A 100 -11.65 0.16 -2.41
CA LEU A 100 -12.37 1.09 -1.57
C LEU A 100 -11.66 2.45 -1.45
N PHE A 101 -10.33 2.44 -1.31
CA PHE A 101 -9.52 3.67 -1.35
C PHE A 101 -9.68 4.39 -2.68
N ILE A 102 -9.61 3.68 -3.82
CA ILE A 102 -9.75 4.31 -5.14
C ILE A 102 -11.15 4.92 -5.29
N LEU A 103 -12.17 4.19 -4.88
CA LEU A 103 -13.55 4.66 -4.91
C LEU A 103 -13.72 5.92 -4.07
N ASP A 104 -13.17 5.97 -2.87
CA ASP A 104 -13.39 7.12 -1.98
C ASP A 104 -12.46 8.30 -2.28
N ALA A 105 -11.17 8.08 -2.51
CA ALA A 105 -10.19 9.14 -2.74
C ALA A 105 -10.27 9.72 -4.16
N PHE A 106 -10.55 8.89 -5.17
CA PHE A 106 -10.58 9.32 -6.58
C PHE A 106 -11.98 9.36 -7.19
N LYS A 107 -13.01 8.92 -6.45
CA LYS A 107 -14.41 8.91 -6.91
C LYS A 107 -14.61 8.10 -8.20
N ASP A 108 -13.78 7.07 -8.41
CA ASP A 108 -14.01 6.08 -9.47
C ASP A 108 -15.13 5.13 -9.01
N PRO A 109 -16.30 5.09 -9.68
CA PRO A 109 -17.45 4.33 -9.18
C PRO A 109 -17.34 2.81 -9.41
N ASP A 110 -16.41 2.35 -10.25
CA ASP A 110 -16.20 0.93 -10.56
C ASP A 110 -14.69 0.67 -10.79
N PRO A 111 -13.84 0.83 -9.75
CA PRO A 111 -12.42 0.60 -9.87
C PRO A 111 -12.15 -0.89 -10.08
N ARG A 112 -11.28 -1.22 -11.03
CA ARG A 112 -10.90 -2.60 -11.32
C ARG A 112 -9.39 -2.74 -11.25
N LEU A 113 -8.92 -3.53 -10.31
CA LEU A 113 -7.50 -3.79 -10.14
C LEU A 113 -7.00 -4.76 -11.20
N VAL A 114 -5.90 -4.39 -11.84
CA VAL A 114 -5.16 -5.21 -12.80
C VAL A 114 -3.74 -5.35 -12.28
N PRO A 115 -3.19 -6.56 -12.12
CA PRO A 115 -1.82 -6.73 -11.69
C PRO A 115 -0.85 -6.05 -12.65
N GLY A 116 0.00 -5.17 -12.12
CA GLY A 116 1.11 -4.54 -12.82
C GLY A 116 2.45 -5.17 -12.41
N ARG A 117 3.51 -4.67 -13.03
CA ARG A 117 4.90 -4.99 -12.69
C ARG A 117 5.59 -3.76 -12.12
N PHE A 118 6.68 -3.96 -11.38
CA PHE A 118 7.49 -2.87 -10.85
C PHE A 118 7.87 -1.83 -11.93
N GLU A 119 8.21 -2.30 -13.13
CA GLU A 119 8.65 -1.44 -14.24
C GLU A 119 7.55 -0.49 -14.72
N ASP A 120 6.28 -0.84 -14.55
CA ASP A 120 5.14 -0.01 -14.95
C ASP A 120 5.07 1.30 -14.12
N PHE A 121 5.70 1.31 -12.95
CA PHE A 121 5.73 2.44 -12.01
C PHE A 121 7.07 3.20 -12.04
N ALA A 122 8.01 2.77 -12.86
CA ALA A 122 9.32 3.41 -12.93
C ALA A 122 9.19 4.86 -13.45
N GLY A 123 9.67 5.82 -12.66
CA GLY A 123 9.69 7.24 -13.05
C GLY A 123 8.34 7.96 -12.94
N THR A 124 7.27 7.30 -12.51
CA THR A 124 5.93 7.91 -12.41
C THR A 124 5.74 8.75 -11.15
N ASN A 125 6.43 8.44 -10.04
CA ASN A 125 6.41 9.29 -8.84
C ASN A 125 7.80 9.40 -8.16
N ALA A 126 7.91 10.32 -7.19
CA ALA A 126 9.15 10.51 -6.44
C ALA A 126 9.59 9.23 -5.70
N HIS A 127 8.63 8.45 -5.22
CA HIS A 127 8.93 7.26 -4.44
C HIS A 127 9.47 6.10 -5.28
N ALA A 128 8.91 5.84 -6.46
CA ALA A 128 9.39 4.86 -7.41
C ALA A 128 10.81 5.21 -7.89
N ARG A 129 11.12 6.51 -8.04
CA ARG A 129 12.50 6.97 -8.28
C ARG A 129 13.43 6.65 -7.12
N THR A 130 13.00 6.86 -5.87
CA THR A 130 13.78 6.52 -4.67
C THR A 130 14.01 5.00 -4.55
N ILE A 131 12.98 4.18 -4.76
CA ILE A 131 13.12 2.72 -4.72
C ILE A 131 14.01 2.21 -5.85
N ALA A 132 13.86 2.71 -7.08
CA ALA A 132 14.76 2.37 -8.17
C ALA A 132 16.22 2.75 -7.85
N ALA A 133 16.44 3.90 -7.22
CA ALA A 133 17.77 4.33 -6.79
C ALA A 133 18.36 3.45 -5.67
N ILE A 134 17.54 2.94 -4.75
CA ILE A 134 17.98 2.00 -3.70
C ILE A 134 18.25 0.63 -4.32
N ALA A 135 17.32 0.09 -5.11
CA ALA A 135 17.48 -1.21 -5.78
C ALA A 135 18.72 -1.23 -6.67
N GLY A 136 18.98 -0.16 -7.43
CA GLY A 136 20.18 -0.01 -8.26
C GLY A 136 21.49 0.05 -7.47
N LYS A 137 21.47 0.55 -6.22
CA LYS A 137 22.64 0.52 -5.33
C LYS A 137 22.92 -0.89 -4.80
N VAL A 138 21.86 -1.63 -4.44
CA VAL A 138 21.97 -3.00 -3.92
C VAL A 138 22.51 -3.95 -5.00
N SER A 139 22.07 -3.82 -6.26
CA SER A 139 22.60 -4.64 -7.36
C SER A 139 24.07 -4.32 -7.69
N THR A 140 24.53 -3.07 -7.54
CA THR A 140 25.96 -2.74 -7.69
C THR A 140 26.85 -3.22 -6.54
N GLU A 141 26.30 -3.42 -5.33
CA GLU A 141 27.04 -3.96 -4.19
C GLU A 141 27.14 -5.49 -4.22
N GLY A 142 26.14 -6.17 -4.82
CA GLY A 142 26.13 -7.63 -4.96
C GLY A 142 27.09 -8.20 -6.01
N GLU A 143 27.49 -7.43 -7.02
CA GLU A 143 28.44 -7.88 -8.06
C GLU A 143 29.92 -7.79 -7.64
N ASN A 144 30.23 -7.13 -6.52
CA ASN A 144 31.62 -6.94 -6.05
C ASN A 144 32.14 -8.04 -5.11
N PHE A 145 31.39 -9.11 -4.86
CA PHE A 145 31.81 -10.24 -4.00
C PHE A 145 32.13 -11.54 -4.76
N ARG A 146 32.57 -11.44 -6.01
CA ARG A 146 33.26 -12.53 -6.71
C ARG A 146 34.41 -12.00 -7.55
N ASN A 147 35.58 -11.87 -6.93
CA ASN A 147 36.89 -12.02 -7.56
C ASN A 147 37.89 -12.52 -6.53
#